data_AF-A0A2V1CHT8-F1
#
_entry.id   AF-A0A2V1CHT8-F1
#
_cell.length_a   1.000
_cell.length_b   1.000
_cell.length_c   1.000
_cell.angle_alpha   90.00
_cell.angle_beta   90.00
_cell.angle_gamma   90.00
#
_symmetry.space_group_name_H-M   'P 1'
#
loop_
_entity.id
_entity.type
_entity.pdbx_description
1 polymer ?
#
loop_
_entity_poly.entity_id
_entity_poly.type
_entity_poly.pdbx_seq_one_letter_code
_entity_poly.pdbx_strand_id
1 'polypeptide(L)'
;MAPSEPNPALTPIDIFWHLIDPLIFMAYSASYIPFTILSLVRTQQFSTFASPARFKDAWFARFWSEVGPQTRENALPRAGPLIAEARGVVLDIGAGYGEWVRCFDKEKVTKIYGVEPNAEQHARLRERVKEAGLEDMYVIVPVGVEDLGEKWVKRGEVNTVVTIQCLCSVSEPKKMIGELYGYLKEGGSWILYEHVVVFPWQGWFLKWWQATIDLIWPQFLGGCSITRDSGKWLKETGSWEKVDLKQPSDEPFCHVIPHIMGTLTK
;
A
#
# COMPACT_ATOMS: atom_id res chain seq x y z
N MET A 1 -23.40 6.35 -17.17
CA MET A 1 -22.06 6.94 -16.96
C MET A 1 -21.91 8.06 -17.96
N ALA A 2 -21.87 9.31 -17.49
CA ALA A 2 -21.42 10.41 -18.34
C ALA A 2 -19.95 10.16 -18.69
N PRO A 3 -19.51 10.41 -19.93
CA PRO A 3 -18.09 10.37 -20.25
C PRO A 3 -17.40 11.38 -19.31
N SER A 4 -16.40 10.91 -18.57
CA SER A 4 -15.48 11.78 -17.83
C SER A 4 -14.99 12.86 -18.78
N GLU A 5 -15.13 14.14 -18.39
CA GLU A 5 -14.57 15.23 -19.17
C GLU A 5 -13.11 14.92 -19.50
N PRO A 6 -12.65 15.17 -20.74
CA PRO A 6 -11.25 14.98 -21.08
C PRO A 6 -10.41 15.84 -20.12
N ASN A 7 -9.47 15.20 -19.43
CA ASN A 7 -8.52 15.87 -18.55
C ASN A 7 -7.91 17.06 -19.31
N PRO A 8 -7.99 18.31 -18.80
CA PRO A 8 -7.44 19.46 -19.50
C PRO A 8 -6.00 19.19 -19.94
N ALA A 9 -5.66 19.64 -21.16
CA ALA A 9 -4.33 19.43 -21.69
C ALA A 9 -3.27 20.01 -20.72
N LEU A 10 -2.37 19.16 -20.24
CA LEU A 10 -1.35 19.55 -19.26
C LEU A 10 -0.44 20.64 -19.84
N THR A 11 -0.24 21.71 -19.09
CA THR A 11 0.72 22.74 -19.45
C THR A 11 2.15 22.24 -19.19
N PRO A 12 3.19 22.86 -19.79
CA PRO A 12 4.58 22.56 -19.45
C PRO A 12 4.88 22.71 -17.95
N ILE A 13 4.18 23.62 -17.26
CA ILE A 13 4.33 23.83 -15.82
C ILE A 13 3.75 22.64 -15.04
N ASP A 14 2.58 22.13 -15.43
CA ASP A 14 1.98 20.96 -14.80
C ASP A 14 2.87 19.71 -14.96
N ILE A 15 3.44 19.53 -16.17
CA ILE A 15 4.39 18.46 -16.44
C ILE A 15 5.62 18.59 -15.54
N PHE A 16 6.17 19.79 -15.40
CA PHE A 16 7.33 20.04 -14.53
C PHE A 16 7.04 19.63 -13.09
N TRP A 17 5.90 20.01 -12.53
CA TRP A 17 5.52 19.63 -11.16
C TRP A 17 5.42 18.12 -11.01
N HIS A 18 4.74 17.41 -11.93
CA HIS A 18 4.67 15.95 -11.90
C HIS A 18 6.04 15.25 -11.96
N LEU A 19 7.00 15.82 -12.67
CA LEU A 19 8.36 15.27 -12.73
C LEU A 19 9.12 15.40 -11.40
N ILE A 20 8.84 16.45 -10.62
CA ILE A 20 9.55 16.71 -9.36
C ILE A 20 8.75 16.34 -8.11
N ASP A 21 7.46 16.01 -8.23
CA ASP A 21 6.60 15.55 -7.13
C ASP A 21 7.27 14.49 -6.23
N PRO A 22 7.93 13.44 -6.78
CA PRO A 22 8.62 12.45 -5.95
C PRO A 22 9.78 13.06 -5.13
N LEU A 23 10.50 14.05 -5.70
CA LEU A 23 11.59 14.73 -5.03
C LEU A 23 11.06 15.62 -3.90
N ILE A 24 9.94 16.31 -4.13
CA ILE A 24 9.24 17.10 -3.12
C ILE A 24 8.78 16.19 -1.98
N PHE A 25 8.23 15.02 -2.29
CA PHE A 25 7.78 14.07 -1.27
C PHE A 25 8.94 13.52 -0.43
N MET A 26 10.08 13.21 -1.05
CA MET A 26 11.30 12.83 -0.31
C MET A 26 11.81 13.98 0.57
N ALA A 27 11.81 15.21 0.08
CA ALA A 27 12.20 16.39 0.87
C ALA A 27 11.25 16.62 2.05
N TYR A 28 9.95 16.38 1.85
CA TYR A 28 8.96 16.46 2.91
C TYR A 28 9.20 15.38 3.97
N SER A 29 9.44 14.12 3.57
CA SER A 29 9.88 13.07 4.49
C SER A 29 11.13 13.49 5.28
N ALA A 30 12.16 14.01 4.61
CA ALA A 30 13.41 14.45 5.24
C ALA A 30 13.21 15.54 6.30
N SER A 31 12.20 16.41 6.12
CA SER A 31 11.87 17.44 7.09
C SER A 31 11.44 16.89 8.47
N TYR A 32 11.09 15.59 8.57
CA TYR A 32 10.74 14.92 9.83
C TYR A 32 11.96 14.39 10.61
N ILE A 33 13.16 14.40 10.04
CA ILE A 33 14.38 13.93 10.70
C ILE A 33 14.64 14.68 12.03
N PRO A 34 14.63 16.03 12.09
CA PRO A 34 14.86 16.75 13.33
C PRO A 34 13.81 16.44 14.42
N PHE A 35 12.55 16.29 14.03
CA PHE A 35 11.46 15.95 14.95
C PHE A 35 11.61 14.51 15.48
N THR A 36 12.06 13.59 14.64
CA THR A 36 12.35 12.21 15.04
C THR A 36 13.49 12.18 16.05
N ILE A 37 14.59 12.90 15.79
CA ILE A 37 15.72 13.03 16.72
C ILE A 37 15.25 13.61 18.06
N LEU A 38 14.48 14.71 18.03
CA LEU A 38 13.95 15.33 19.24
C LEU A 38 13.04 14.38 20.05
N SER A 39 12.20 13.61 19.36
CA SER A 39 11.33 12.61 19.98
C SER A 39 12.15 11.52 20.68
N LEU A 40 13.11 10.91 19.98
CA LEU A 40 13.97 9.86 20.52
C LEU A 40 14.80 10.33 21.73
N VAL A 41 15.29 11.57 21.71
CA VAL A 41 16.00 12.18 22.85
C VAL A 41 15.05 12.38 24.03
N ARG A 42 13.84 12.91 23.81
CA ARG A 42 12.84 13.14 24.87
C ARG A 42 12.36 11.84 25.51
N THR A 43 12.22 10.77 24.73
CA THR A 43 11.79 9.44 25.21
C THR A 43 12.96 8.57 25.68
N GLN A 44 14.19 9.10 25.68
CA GLN A 44 15.42 8.41 26.10
C GLN A 44 15.71 7.11 25.30
N GLN A 45 15.23 7.02 24.07
CA GLN A 45 15.45 5.89 23.16
C GLN A 45 16.79 5.99 22.42
N PHE A 46 17.88 6.22 23.16
CA PHE A 46 19.19 6.48 22.56
C PHE A 46 19.77 5.28 21.78
N SER A 47 19.34 4.06 22.13
CA SER A 47 19.75 2.83 21.44
C SER A 47 19.27 2.76 19.99
N THR A 48 18.26 3.56 19.61
CA THR A 48 17.79 3.69 18.22
C THR A 48 18.85 4.33 17.33
N PHE A 49 19.65 5.27 17.85
CA PHE A 49 20.76 5.89 17.10
C PHE A 49 21.91 4.93 16.80
N ALA A 50 22.01 3.81 17.52
CA ALA A 50 23.05 2.81 17.30
C ALA A 50 22.82 1.96 16.03
N SER A 51 21.66 2.06 15.39
CA SER A 51 21.33 1.33 14.17
C SER A 51 20.68 2.25 13.13
N PRO A 52 21.29 2.42 11.94
CA PRO A 52 20.67 3.17 10.85
C PRO A 52 19.29 2.62 10.45
N ALA A 53 19.08 1.31 10.55
CA ALA A 53 17.79 0.69 10.26
C ALA A 53 16.72 1.12 11.28
N ARG A 54 17.02 0.99 12.58
CA ARG A 54 16.08 1.41 13.64
C ARG A 54 15.75 2.89 13.58
N PHE A 55 16.74 3.73 13.27
CA PHE A 55 16.50 5.16 13.07
C PHE A 55 15.59 5.44 11.88
N LYS A 56 15.79 4.74 10.75
CA LYS A 56 14.91 4.86 9.58
C LYS A 56 13.50 4.37 9.89
N ASP A 57 13.33 3.28 10.63
CA ASP A 57 12.01 2.76 11.02
C ASP A 57 11.28 3.79 11.91
N ALA A 58 11.96 4.37 12.90
CA ALA A 58 11.40 5.41 13.75
C ALA A 58 11.03 6.68 12.97
N TRP A 59 11.88 7.11 12.04
CA TRP A 59 11.63 8.25 11.16
C TRP A 59 10.44 7.99 10.23
N PHE A 60 10.40 6.81 9.60
CA PHE A 60 9.31 6.38 8.73
C PHE A 60 7.99 6.31 9.51
N ALA A 61 7.98 5.70 10.69
CA ALA A 61 6.80 5.61 11.54
C ALA A 61 6.28 7.00 11.92
N ARG A 62 7.18 7.93 12.28
CA ARG A 62 6.82 9.32 12.60
C ARG A 62 6.24 10.06 11.40
N PHE A 63 6.91 10.00 10.25
CA PHE A 63 6.43 10.61 9.00
C PHE A 63 5.03 10.11 8.64
N TRP A 64 4.83 8.79 8.60
CA TRP A 64 3.54 8.20 8.23
C TRP A 64 2.45 8.39 9.28
N SER A 65 2.79 8.56 10.57
CA SER A 65 1.79 8.88 11.59
C SER A 65 1.10 10.23 11.34
N GLU A 66 1.78 11.17 10.67
CA GLU A 66 1.28 12.52 10.39
C GLU A 66 0.78 12.66 8.93
N VAL A 67 1.48 12.05 7.97
CA VAL A 67 1.17 12.16 6.53
C VAL A 67 0.18 11.09 6.05
N GLY A 68 0.15 9.93 6.70
CA GLY A 68 -0.72 8.81 6.34
C GLY A 68 -2.21 9.17 6.20
N PRO A 69 -2.81 9.95 7.11
CA PRO A 69 -4.21 10.37 6.98
C PRO A 69 -4.49 11.13 5.67
N GLN A 70 -3.64 12.07 5.27
CA GLN A 70 -3.81 12.84 4.04
C GLN A 70 -3.58 11.98 2.80
N THR A 71 -2.54 11.13 2.80
CA THR A 71 -2.28 10.20 1.70
C THR A 71 -3.46 9.25 1.51
N ARG A 72 -4.04 8.74 2.61
CA ARG A 72 -5.27 7.94 2.58
C ARG A 72 -6.42 8.73 2.01
N GLU A 73 -6.69 9.96 2.46
CA GLU A 73 -7.78 10.79 1.93
C GLU A 73 -7.68 11.00 0.42
N ASN A 74 -6.46 11.24 -0.08
CA ASN A 74 -6.21 11.36 -1.52
C ASN A 74 -6.46 10.05 -2.28
N ALA A 75 -6.14 8.90 -1.68
CA ALA A 75 -6.34 7.59 -2.28
C ALA A 75 -7.77 7.04 -2.09
N LEU A 76 -8.54 7.57 -1.13
CA LEU A 76 -9.85 7.07 -0.72
C LEU A 76 -10.88 6.99 -1.85
N PRO A 77 -11.00 7.98 -2.76
CA PRO A 77 -11.94 7.87 -3.89
C PRO A 77 -11.65 6.70 -4.84
N ARG A 78 -10.39 6.21 -4.85
CA ARG A 78 -9.94 5.09 -5.68
C ARG A 78 -9.98 3.77 -4.91
N ALA A 79 -9.32 3.71 -3.77
CA ALA A 79 -9.18 2.49 -2.97
C ALA A 79 -10.45 2.14 -2.19
N GLY A 80 -11.18 3.14 -1.67
CA GLY A 80 -12.35 2.93 -0.81
C GLY A 80 -13.45 2.09 -1.46
N PRO A 81 -13.94 2.45 -2.67
CA PRO A 81 -14.92 1.64 -3.39
C PRO A 81 -14.45 0.22 -3.71
N LEU A 82 -13.15 0.02 -3.92
CA LEU A 82 -12.58 -1.31 -4.14
C LEU A 82 -12.62 -2.14 -2.86
N ILE A 83 -12.16 -1.60 -1.73
CA ILE A 83 -12.16 -2.29 -0.43
C ILE A 83 -13.58 -2.67 0.01
N ALA A 84 -14.58 -1.84 -0.30
CA ALA A 84 -15.99 -2.11 0.01
C ALA A 84 -16.58 -3.34 -0.73
N GLU A 85 -15.87 -3.87 -1.74
CA GLU A 85 -16.25 -5.12 -2.43
C GLU A 85 -15.60 -6.37 -1.84
N ALA A 86 -14.74 -6.21 -0.82
CA ALA A 86 -14.21 -7.33 -0.05
C ALA A 86 -15.34 -8.09 0.66
N ARG A 87 -15.27 -9.43 0.65
CA ARG A 87 -16.34 -10.29 1.17
C ARG A 87 -15.81 -11.57 1.79
N GLY A 88 -16.57 -12.17 2.70
CA GLY A 88 -16.22 -13.43 3.36
C GLY A 88 -14.97 -13.31 4.24
N VAL A 89 -14.08 -14.31 4.17
CA VAL A 89 -12.80 -14.29 4.88
C VAL A 89 -11.81 -13.42 4.12
N VAL A 90 -11.34 -12.35 4.74
CA VAL A 90 -10.47 -11.33 4.15
C VAL A 90 -9.09 -11.36 4.77
N LEU A 91 -8.05 -11.29 3.93
CA LEU A 91 -6.68 -10.93 4.34
C LEU A 91 -6.43 -9.46 3.99
N ASP A 92 -6.30 -8.61 5.01
CA ASP A 92 -5.94 -7.19 4.88
C ASP A 92 -4.43 -7.07 5.12
N ILE A 93 -3.65 -6.97 4.04
CA ILE A 93 -2.18 -7.05 4.08
C ILE A 93 -1.59 -5.66 4.25
N GLY A 94 -0.73 -5.50 5.26
CA GLY A 94 -0.18 -4.19 5.61
C GLY A 94 -1.25 -3.28 6.20
N ALA A 95 -2.03 -3.82 7.16
CA ALA A 95 -3.15 -3.12 7.79
C ALA A 95 -2.75 -1.77 8.40
N GLY A 96 -1.46 -1.60 8.73
CA GLY A 96 -0.91 -0.33 9.11
C GLY A 96 -1.48 0.17 10.45
N TYR A 97 -1.67 1.49 10.52
CA TYR A 97 -2.45 2.12 11.59
C TYR A 97 -3.98 1.92 11.44
N GLY A 98 -4.46 1.13 10.47
CA GLY A 98 -5.89 0.94 10.21
C GLY A 98 -6.51 1.98 9.28
N GLU A 99 -5.76 2.50 8.31
CA GLU A 99 -6.24 3.51 7.37
C GLU A 99 -7.32 3.00 6.40
N TRP A 100 -7.55 1.70 6.30
CA TRP A 100 -8.56 1.17 5.37
C TRP A 100 -9.73 0.48 6.07
N VAL A 101 -9.65 0.34 7.39
CA VAL A 101 -10.60 -0.43 8.21
C VAL A 101 -12.05 0.03 8.01
N ARG A 102 -12.30 1.35 7.94
CA ARG A 102 -13.66 1.89 7.74
C ARG A 102 -14.28 1.61 6.36
N CYS A 103 -13.47 1.16 5.40
CA CYS A 103 -13.91 0.91 4.04
C CYS A 103 -14.43 -0.52 3.86
N PHE A 104 -14.20 -1.42 4.82
CA PHE A 104 -14.78 -2.76 4.79
C PHE A 104 -16.28 -2.69 5.06
N ASP A 105 -17.05 -3.36 4.21
CA ASP A 105 -18.48 -3.52 4.39
C ASP A 105 -18.77 -4.68 5.35
N LYS A 106 -19.30 -4.34 6.53
CA LYS A 106 -19.65 -5.29 7.60
C LYS A 106 -20.65 -6.35 7.17
N GLU A 107 -21.52 -6.04 6.22
CA GLU A 107 -22.54 -6.98 5.77
C GLU A 107 -21.97 -8.01 4.80
N LYS A 108 -20.84 -7.70 4.15
CA LYS A 108 -20.18 -8.59 3.19
C LYS A 108 -19.06 -9.43 3.80
N VAL A 109 -18.36 -8.92 4.81
CA VAL A 109 -17.21 -9.60 5.43
C VAL A 109 -17.63 -10.49 6.60
N THR A 110 -17.04 -11.68 6.71
CA THR A 110 -17.29 -12.62 7.83
C THR A 110 -16.16 -12.61 8.84
N LYS A 111 -14.92 -12.45 8.36
CA LYS A 111 -13.72 -12.33 9.19
C LYS A 111 -12.66 -11.56 8.42
N ILE A 112 -11.94 -10.67 9.10
CA ILE A 112 -10.80 -9.95 8.53
C ILE A 112 -9.58 -10.29 9.36
N TYR A 113 -8.51 -10.74 8.71
CA TYR A 113 -7.19 -10.90 9.31
C TYR A 113 -6.31 -9.76 8.81
N GLY A 114 -6.09 -8.76 9.67
CA GLY A 114 -5.17 -7.65 9.41
C GLY A 114 -3.74 -8.07 9.69
N VAL A 115 -2.98 -8.38 8.64
CA VAL A 115 -1.59 -8.83 8.71
C VAL A 115 -0.68 -7.61 8.81
N GLU A 116 -0.14 -7.38 10.00
CA GLU A 116 0.71 -6.22 10.29
C GLU A 116 1.82 -6.61 11.28
N PRO A 117 3.08 -6.75 10.83
CA PRO A 117 4.19 -7.12 11.71
C PRO A 117 4.61 -6.01 12.69
N ASN A 118 4.31 -4.73 12.40
CA ASN A 118 4.76 -3.63 13.24
C ASN A 118 3.84 -3.41 14.45
N ALA A 119 4.28 -3.88 15.62
CA ALA A 119 3.54 -3.78 16.87
C ALA A 119 3.22 -2.34 17.31
N GLU A 120 4.00 -1.34 16.90
CA GLU A 120 3.76 0.07 17.25
C GLU A 120 2.44 0.58 16.64
N GLN A 121 2.00 -0.01 15.53
CA GLN A 121 0.80 0.41 14.82
C GLN A 121 -0.48 -0.22 15.38
N HIS A 122 -0.35 -1.32 16.13
CA HIS A 122 -1.49 -2.14 16.55
C HIS A 122 -2.43 -1.42 17.52
N ALA A 123 -1.91 -0.51 18.35
CA ALA A 123 -2.75 0.24 19.28
C ALA A 123 -3.77 1.11 18.54
N ARG A 124 -3.32 1.87 17.54
CA ARG A 124 -4.17 2.71 16.70
C ARG A 124 -5.06 1.87 15.77
N LEU A 125 -4.54 0.76 15.24
CA LEU A 125 -5.33 -0.19 14.46
C LEU A 125 -6.52 -0.73 15.27
N ARG A 126 -6.31 -1.17 16.52
CA ARG A 126 -7.41 -1.61 17.41
C ARG A 126 -8.45 -0.53 17.64
N GLU A 127 -8.00 0.71 17.87
CA GLU A 127 -8.90 1.85 18.06
C GLU A 127 -9.79 2.06 16.82
N ARG A 128 -9.20 2.08 15.62
CA ARG A 128 -9.96 2.25 14.36
C ARG A 128 -10.86 1.06 14.04
N VAL A 129 -10.47 -0.16 14.40
CA VAL A 129 -11.34 -1.35 14.34
C VAL A 129 -12.58 -1.16 15.22
N LYS A 130 -12.39 -0.65 16.44
CA LYS A 130 -13.49 -0.35 17.36
C LYS A 130 -14.37 0.80 16.85
N GLU A 131 -13.78 1.90 16.39
CA GLU A 131 -14.50 3.03 15.78
C GLU A 131 -15.33 2.60 14.57
N ALA A 132 -14.77 1.72 13.74
CA ALA A 132 -15.47 1.14 12.62
C ALA A 132 -16.51 0.09 13.06
N GLY A 133 -16.52 -0.36 14.33
CA GLY A 133 -17.39 -1.41 14.88
C GLY A 133 -17.17 -2.79 14.24
N LEU A 134 -15.91 -3.13 13.97
CA LEU A 134 -15.47 -4.40 13.38
C LEU A 134 -14.83 -5.34 14.42
N GLU A 135 -14.92 -5.01 15.71
CA GLU A 135 -14.20 -5.69 16.80
C GLU A 135 -14.46 -7.21 16.89
N ASP A 136 -15.67 -7.66 16.54
CA ASP A 136 -16.01 -9.09 16.57
C ASP A 136 -15.43 -9.88 15.37
N MET A 137 -15.13 -9.20 14.27
CA MET A 137 -14.74 -9.83 13.01
C MET A 137 -13.30 -9.53 12.57
N TYR A 138 -12.65 -8.50 13.11
CA TYR A 138 -11.28 -8.12 12.75
C TYR A 138 -10.26 -8.67 13.76
N VAL A 139 -9.29 -9.44 13.27
CA VAL A 139 -8.18 -9.99 14.06
C VAL A 139 -6.88 -9.38 13.55
N ILE A 140 -6.15 -8.73 14.46
CA ILE A 140 -4.79 -8.27 14.16
C ILE A 140 -3.85 -9.46 14.24
N VAL A 141 -3.16 -9.72 13.15
CA VAL A 141 -2.22 -10.80 12.97
C VAL A 141 -0.80 -10.21 13.02
N PRO A 142 -0.08 -10.35 14.14
CA PRO A 142 1.16 -9.63 14.44
C PRO A 142 2.39 -10.29 13.80
N VAL A 143 2.30 -10.67 12.53
CA VAL A 143 3.36 -11.35 11.77
C VAL A 143 3.41 -10.84 10.34
N GLY A 144 4.53 -11.08 9.65
CA GLY A 144 4.60 -10.94 8.21
C GLY A 144 3.87 -12.07 7.48
N VAL A 145 3.66 -11.92 6.17
CA VAL A 145 2.98 -12.94 5.34
C VAL A 145 3.75 -14.26 5.35
N GLU A 146 5.08 -14.19 5.42
CA GLU A 146 5.99 -15.33 5.53
C GLU A 146 5.71 -16.21 6.75
N ASP A 147 5.15 -15.64 7.81
CA ASP A 147 4.89 -16.29 9.10
C ASP A 147 3.38 -16.45 9.41
N LEU A 148 2.51 -16.14 8.44
CA LEU A 148 1.05 -16.24 8.56
C LEU A 148 0.67 -17.71 8.87
N GLY A 149 0.92 -18.62 7.94
CA GLY A 149 0.71 -20.06 8.11
C GLY A 149 -0.72 -20.47 8.53
N GLU A 150 -0.92 -21.78 8.69
CA GLU A 150 -2.23 -22.36 9.00
C GLU A 150 -2.74 -22.05 10.42
N LYS A 151 -1.86 -21.58 11.31
CA LYS A 151 -2.25 -21.15 12.67
C LYS A 151 -3.22 -19.96 12.65
N TRP A 152 -3.15 -19.12 11.62
CA TRP A 152 -4.00 -17.94 11.46
C TRP A 152 -5.10 -18.19 10.44
N VAL A 153 -4.72 -18.65 9.24
CA VAL A 153 -5.68 -18.90 8.15
C VAL A 153 -5.20 -20.08 7.30
N LYS A 154 -6.11 -20.94 6.88
CA LYS A 154 -5.75 -22.07 6.01
C LYS A 154 -5.62 -21.63 4.56
N ARG A 155 -4.77 -22.33 3.82
CA ARG A 155 -4.65 -22.14 2.38
C ARG A 155 -5.94 -22.55 1.68
N GLY A 156 -6.31 -21.84 0.62
CA GLY A 156 -7.53 -22.11 -0.14
C GLY A 156 -8.86 -21.79 0.59
N GLU A 157 -8.84 -21.05 1.70
CA GLU A 157 -10.05 -20.65 2.42
C GLU A 157 -10.35 -19.14 2.34
N VAL A 158 -9.41 -18.32 1.86
CA VAL A 158 -9.58 -16.86 1.81
C VAL A 158 -10.44 -16.47 0.62
N ASN A 159 -11.49 -15.69 0.90
CA ASN A 159 -12.39 -15.13 -0.12
C ASN A 159 -11.83 -13.86 -0.76
N THR A 160 -11.16 -13.00 0.02
CA THR A 160 -10.60 -11.75 -0.50
C THR A 160 -9.21 -11.47 0.07
N VAL A 161 -8.25 -11.15 -0.79
CA VAL A 161 -6.98 -10.52 -0.38
C VAL A 161 -7.05 -9.05 -0.74
N VAL A 162 -6.64 -8.18 0.17
CA VAL A 162 -6.59 -6.72 -0.02
C VAL A 162 -5.15 -6.25 0.18
N THR A 163 -4.60 -5.57 -0.81
CA THR A 163 -3.26 -4.95 -0.76
C THR A 163 -3.34 -3.50 -1.24
N ILE A 164 -3.14 -2.54 -0.34
CA ILE A 164 -3.24 -1.11 -0.66
C ILE A 164 -1.91 -0.44 -0.31
N GLN A 165 -1.16 -0.05 -1.34
CA GLN A 165 0.15 0.61 -1.25
C GLN A 165 1.12 -0.10 -0.27
N CYS A 166 1.08 -1.43 -0.22
CA CYS A 166 1.90 -2.22 0.71
C CYS A 166 2.97 -3.01 -0.04
N LEU A 167 2.67 -3.52 -1.24
CA LEU A 167 3.59 -4.36 -2.02
C LEU A 167 4.84 -3.60 -2.48
N CYS A 168 4.84 -2.28 -2.40
CA CYS A 168 5.99 -1.46 -2.72
C CYS A 168 7.12 -1.50 -1.67
N SER A 169 6.81 -1.80 -0.42
CA SER A 169 7.75 -1.68 0.71
C SER A 169 8.24 -3.03 1.27
N VAL A 170 7.63 -4.13 0.82
CA VAL A 170 8.02 -5.48 1.25
C VAL A 170 9.35 -5.92 0.64
N SER A 171 10.14 -6.76 1.30
CA SER A 171 11.46 -7.18 0.79
C SER A 171 11.36 -8.08 -0.47
N GLU A 172 10.45 -9.05 -0.44
CA GLU A 172 10.27 -10.07 -1.49
C GLU A 172 8.82 -10.07 -2.05
N PRO A 173 8.39 -9.02 -2.78
CA PRO A 173 6.99 -8.86 -3.20
C PRO A 173 6.47 -10.01 -4.06
N LYS A 174 7.29 -10.55 -4.98
CA LYS A 174 6.90 -11.68 -5.84
C LYS A 174 6.60 -12.95 -5.05
N LYS A 175 7.43 -13.24 -4.04
CA LYS A 175 7.26 -14.39 -3.16
C LYS A 175 6.00 -14.22 -2.30
N MET A 176 5.82 -13.03 -1.72
CA MET A 176 4.60 -12.68 -1.00
C MET A 176 3.34 -12.84 -1.87
N ILE A 177 3.40 -12.42 -3.13
CA ILE A 177 2.30 -12.58 -4.08
C ILE A 177 1.93 -14.06 -4.26
N GLY A 178 2.93 -14.92 -4.51
CA GLY A 178 2.73 -16.36 -4.64
C GLY A 178 2.17 -17.01 -3.37
N GLU A 179 2.62 -16.58 -2.20
CA GLU A 179 2.10 -17.07 -0.92
C GLU A 179 0.62 -16.73 -0.74
N LEU A 180 0.26 -15.45 -0.89
CA LEU A 180 -1.12 -14.96 -0.78
C LEU A 180 -2.06 -15.59 -1.81
N TYR A 181 -1.59 -15.83 -3.03
CA TYR A 181 -2.36 -16.53 -4.06
C TYR A 181 -2.76 -17.95 -3.63
N GLY A 182 -1.93 -18.63 -2.84
CA GLY A 182 -2.28 -19.94 -2.30
C GLY A 182 -3.25 -19.89 -1.12
N TYR A 183 -3.39 -18.74 -0.44
CA TYR A 183 -4.45 -18.56 0.55
C TYR A 183 -5.82 -18.34 -0.09
N LEU A 184 -5.86 -17.71 -1.28
CA LEU A 184 -7.10 -17.54 -2.03
C LEU A 184 -7.72 -18.88 -2.44
N LYS A 185 -9.02 -19.01 -2.17
CA LYS A 185 -9.85 -20.10 -2.70
C LYS A 185 -10.17 -19.88 -4.19
N GLU A 186 -10.63 -20.92 -4.86
CA GLU A 186 -11.23 -20.81 -6.19
C GLU A 186 -12.50 -19.92 -6.14
N GLY A 187 -12.62 -18.97 -7.06
CA GLY A 187 -13.62 -17.89 -7.06
C GLY A 187 -13.31 -16.75 -6.07
N GLY A 188 -12.15 -16.81 -5.39
CA GLY A 188 -11.66 -15.76 -4.50
C GLY A 188 -11.14 -14.55 -5.27
N SER A 189 -11.16 -13.37 -4.65
CA SER A 189 -10.78 -12.12 -5.30
C SER A 189 -9.54 -11.49 -4.66
N TRP A 190 -8.64 -10.95 -5.46
CA TRP A 190 -7.55 -10.08 -5.01
C TRP A 190 -7.85 -8.65 -5.40
N ILE A 191 -8.02 -7.78 -4.42
CA ILE A 191 -8.28 -6.34 -4.57
C ILE A 191 -6.98 -5.58 -4.31
N LEU A 192 -6.63 -4.65 -5.21
CA LEU A 192 -5.45 -3.83 -5.03
C LEU A 192 -5.60 -2.37 -5.46
N TYR A 193 -4.79 -1.54 -4.83
CA TYR A 193 -4.43 -0.19 -5.25
C TYR A 193 -2.95 0.01 -4.90
N GLU A 194 -2.08 -0.07 -5.90
CA GLU A 194 -0.62 -0.08 -5.72
C GLU A 194 0.01 0.93 -6.67
N HIS A 195 1.06 1.61 -6.25
CA HIS A 195 1.90 2.32 -7.21
C HIS A 195 2.85 1.33 -7.90
N VAL A 196 3.16 1.61 -9.16
CA VAL A 196 3.91 0.70 -10.03
C VAL A 196 4.95 1.45 -10.85
N VAL A 197 5.82 0.66 -11.49
CA VAL A 197 6.68 1.15 -12.56
C VAL A 197 5.85 1.89 -13.62
N VAL A 198 6.41 2.93 -14.22
CA VAL A 198 5.75 3.61 -15.34
C VAL A 198 5.43 2.64 -16.48
N PHE A 199 4.28 2.87 -17.09
CA PHE A 199 3.78 2.05 -18.17
C PHE A 199 4.56 2.30 -19.47
N PRO A 200 4.64 1.30 -20.38
CA PRO A 200 5.38 1.45 -21.64
C PRO A 200 4.99 2.66 -22.48
N TRP A 201 3.70 3.04 -22.49
CA TRP A 201 3.17 4.16 -23.26
C TRP A 201 3.52 5.54 -22.67
N GLN A 202 3.97 5.61 -21.40
CA GLN A 202 4.50 6.85 -20.80
C GLN A 202 5.89 7.22 -21.36
N GLY A 203 6.56 6.28 -22.01
CA GLY A 203 7.80 6.52 -22.74
C GLY A 203 9.08 6.31 -21.93
N TRP A 204 10.18 6.22 -22.66
CA TRP A 204 11.49 5.81 -22.11
C TRP A 204 12.05 6.82 -21.09
N PHE A 205 11.82 8.12 -21.30
CA PHE A 205 12.33 9.18 -20.43
C PHE A 205 11.78 9.05 -19.00
N LEU A 206 10.46 8.89 -18.86
CA LEU A 206 9.84 8.72 -17.55
C LEU A 206 10.29 7.44 -16.86
N LYS A 207 10.53 6.36 -17.61
CA LYS A 207 11.06 5.11 -17.06
C LYS A 207 12.46 5.28 -16.50
N TRP A 208 13.33 5.94 -17.26
CA TRP A 208 14.68 6.26 -16.81
C TRP A 208 14.66 7.22 -15.60
N TRP A 209 13.78 8.22 -15.61
CA TRP A 209 13.65 9.20 -14.54
C TRP A 209 13.15 8.58 -13.24
N GLN A 210 12.07 7.78 -13.31
CA GLN A 210 11.55 7.02 -12.17
C GLN A 210 12.64 6.09 -11.60
N ALA A 211 13.37 5.36 -12.46
CA ALA A 211 14.46 4.49 -12.00
C ALA A 211 15.62 5.25 -11.35
N THR A 212 15.91 6.48 -11.80
CA THR A 212 16.93 7.34 -11.19
C THR A 212 16.51 7.79 -9.79
N ILE A 213 15.25 8.20 -9.62
CA ILE A 213 14.68 8.56 -8.32
C ILE A 213 14.68 7.35 -7.36
N ASP A 214 14.35 6.17 -7.87
CA ASP A 214 14.27 4.93 -7.09
C ASP A 214 15.61 4.50 -6.47
N LEU A 215 16.75 5.02 -6.95
CA LEU A 215 18.05 4.75 -6.33
C LEU A 215 18.16 5.28 -4.89
N ILE A 216 17.48 6.40 -4.60
CA ILE A 216 17.51 7.05 -3.29
C ILE A 216 16.17 6.97 -2.55
N TRP A 217 15.06 6.84 -3.27
CA TRP A 217 13.71 6.78 -2.71
C TRP A 217 13.52 5.80 -1.54
N PRO A 218 13.98 4.52 -1.60
CA PRO A 218 13.83 3.58 -0.49
C PRO A 218 14.46 4.08 0.82
N GLN A 219 15.46 4.97 0.76
CA GLN A 219 16.12 5.51 1.94
C GLN A 219 15.24 6.53 2.69
N PHE A 220 14.29 7.16 2.00
CA PHE A 220 13.39 8.18 2.56
C PHE A 220 12.00 7.62 2.87
N LEU A 221 11.61 6.52 2.23
CA LEU A 221 10.26 5.96 2.30
C LEU A 221 10.26 4.49 2.76
N GLY A 222 11.10 4.14 3.74
CA GLY A 222 11.01 2.86 4.46
C GLY A 222 11.19 1.62 3.60
N GLY A 223 12.12 1.65 2.64
CA GLY A 223 12.38 0.52 1.74
C GLY A 223 11.42 0.41 0.55
N CYS A 224 10.44 1.32 0.43
CA CYS A 224 9.57 1.43 -0.72
C CYS A 224 10.38 1.52 -2.03
N SER A 225 9.93 0.85 -3.09
CA SER A 225 10.47 1.04 -4.45
C SER A 225 9.34 1.32 -5.44
N ILE A 226 9.52 2.40 -6.22
CA ILE A 226 8.55 2.89 -7.21
C ILE A 226 8.70 2.23 -8.58
N THR A 227 9.71 1.37 -8.77
CA THR A 227 9.96 0.65 -10.04
C THR A 227 9.40 -0.77 -10.05
N ARG A 228 8.60 -1.13 -9.06
CA ARG A 228 8.00 -2.47 -8.95
C ARG A 228 6.82 -2.63 -9.90
N ASP A 229 6.78 -3.73 -10.62
CA ASP A 229 5.66 -4.07 -11.52
C ASP A 229 4.75 -5.11 -10.86
N SER A 230 4.16 -4.73 -9.72
CA SER A 230 3.28 -5.62 -8.94
C SER A 230 2.07 -6.07 -9.76
N GLY A 231 1.54 -5.21 -10.62
CA GLY A 231 0.47 -5.53 -11.56
C GLY A 231 0.83 -6.68 -12.51
N LYS A 232 2.04 -6.67 -13.09
CA LYS A 232 2.53 -7.80 -13.89
C LYS A 232 2.73 -9.06 -13.05
N TRP A 233 3.36 -8.95 -11.89
CA TRP A 233 3.65 -10.11 -11.04
C TRP A 233 2.38 -10.79 -10.55
N LEU A 234 1.33 -10.03 -10.23
CA LEU A 234 0.01 -10.57 -9.90
C LEU A 234 -0.62 -11.31 -11.07
N LYS A 235 -0.60 -10.74 -12.28
CA LYS A 235 -1.12 -11.42 -13.48
C LYS A 235 -0.38 -12.72 -13.78
N GLU A 236 0.91 -12.79 -13.47
CA GLU A 236 1.77 -13.95 -13.75
C GLU A 236 1.79 -14.99 -12.62
N THR A 237 1.24 -14.69 -11.43
CA THR A 237 1.40 -15.57 -10.25
C THR A 237 0.59 -16.86 -10.30
N GLY A 238 -0.45 -16.93 -11.14
CA GLY A 238 -1.40 -18.03 -11.17
C GLY A 238 -2.46 -17.87 -12.26
N SER A 239 -3.44 -18.78 -12.24
CA SER A 239 -4.58 -18.76 -13.15
C SER A 239 -5.66 -17.84 -12.60
N TRP A 240 -6.14 -16.92 -13.42
CA TRP A 240 -7.20 -15.99 -13.06
C TRP A 240 -8.38 -16.17 -14.02
N GLU A 241 -9.58 -16.44 -13.51
CA GLU A 241 -10.82 -16.40 -14.29
C GLU A 241 -11.07 -15.00 -14.88
N LYS A 242 -10.79 -13.95 -14.08
CA LYS A 242 -11.00 -12.56 -14.50
C LYS A 242 -9.89 -11.66 -13.98
N VAL A 243 -9.39 -10.77 -14.84
CA VAL A 243 -8.43 -9.72 -14.49
C VAL A 243 -9.00 -8.37 -14.89
N ASP A 244 -9.41 -7.58 -13.91
CA ASP A 244 -9.95 -6.23 -14.09
C ASP A 244 -9.01 -5.22 -13.41
N LEU A 245 -7.86 -5.01 -14.04
CA LEU A 245 -6.84 -4.06 -13.58
C LEU A 245 -6.71 -2.91 -14.57
N LYS A 246 -6.70 -1.70 -14.01
CA LYS A 246 -6.58 -0.45 -14.77
C LYS A 246 -5.73 0.56 -14.03
N GLN A 247 -5.18 1.51 -14.76
CA GLN A 247 -4.69 2.75 -14.17
C GLN A 247 -5.88 3.63 -13.77
N PRO A 248 -5.80 4.41 -12.69
CA PRO A 248 -6.75 5.49 -12.45
C PRO A 248 -6.84 6.45 -13.64
N SER A 249 -8.05 6.75 -14.11
CA SER A 249 -8.28 7.56 -15.32
C SER A 249 -7.91 9.03 -15.15
N ASP A 250 -7.79 9.49 -13.91
CA ASP A 250 -7.42 10.85 -13.53
C ASP A 250 -5.91 11.03 -13.37
N GLU A 251 -5.11 9.97 -13.53
CA GLU A 251 -3.65 10.09 -13.52
C GLU A 251 -3.12 10.62 -14.86
N PRO A 252 -2.27 11.67 -14.84
CA PRO A 252 -1.69 12.21 -16.05
C PRO A 252 -0.63 11.28 -16.64
N PHE A 253 -0.40 11.38 -17.95
CA PHE A 253 0.63 10.58 -18.64
C PHE A 253 2.04 10.76 -18.06
N CYS A 254 2.33 11.94 -17.48
CA CYS A 254 3.62 12.28 -16.91
C CYS A 254 3.78 11.92 -15.42
N HIS A 255 2.80 11.24 -14.82
CA HIS A 255 2.86 10.86 -13.42
C HIS A 255 4.01 9.86 -13.18
N VAL A 256 4.94 10.21 -12.29
CA VAL A 256 6.18 9.44 -12.04
C VAL A 256 5.97 8.27 -11.08
N ILE A 257 4.87 8.26 -10.32
CA ILE A 257 4.51 7.18 -9.38
C ILE A 257 3.10 6.66 -9.74
N PRO A 258 2.89 6.16 -10.97
CA PRO A 258 1.55 5.78 -11.42
C PRO A 258 1.00 4.62 -10.62
N HIS A 259 -0.32 4.49 -10.59
CA HIS A 259 -0.97 3.41 -9.87
C HIS A 259 -1.61 2.39 -10.80
N ILE A 260 -1.76 1.18 -10.27
CA ILE A 260 -2.65 0.16 -10.79
C ILE A 260 -3.69 -0.16 -9.73
N MET A 261 -4.93 -0.33 -10.15
CA MET A 261 -6.05 -0.59 -9.27
C MET A 261 -7.04 -1.57 -9.88
N GLY A 262 -7.77 -2.27 -9.02
CA GLY A 262 -8.87 -3.14 -9.44
C GLY A 262 -8.85 -4.49 -8.75
N THR A 263 -9.36 -5.50 -9.46
CA THR A 263 -9.60 -6.82 -8.89
C THR A 263 -9.19 -7.94 -9.85
N LEU A 264 -8.53 -8.97 -9.32
CA LEU A 264 -8.36 -10.27 -10.00
C LEU A 264 -9.24 -11.31 -9.32
N THR A 265 -9.87 -12.21 -10.07
CA THR A 265 -10.65 -13.34 -9.53
C THR A 265 -9.97 -14.64 -9.95
N LYS A 266 -9.58 -15.43 -8.96
CA LYS A 266 -8.93 -16.74 -9.14
C LYS A 266 -9.98 -17.72 -9.61
#